data_AF-A0A7D7ZHL4-F1
#
_entry.id   AF-A0A7D7ZHL4-F1
#
_cell.length_a   1.000
_cell.length_b   1.000
_cell.length_c   1.000
_cell.angle_alpha   90.00
_cell.angle_beta   90.00
_cell.angle_gamma   90.00
#
_symmetry.space_group_name_H-M   'P 1'
#
loop_
_entity.id
_entity.type
_entity.pdbx_description
1 polymer ?
#
loop_
_entity_poly.entity_id
_entity_poly.type
_entity_poly.pdbx_seq_one_letter_code
_entity_poly.pdbx_strand_id
1 'polypeptide(L)'
;MKSVLVLALLSVVFTVGFVGYAEAYEWTLKNPERIHWINLNEELVSVYQTSVDRMFERGYLIDHELYLEQKNNPHIRIFDPTFKKIPLTEAQAQLLQVPNPHDEIWADNSQVPRDPLGAGVLGEVHEHASILVKIFGDKFDFSRSDYQVKNPWIHFEGRDGDTIHIHATNVKLGFLFNSIGIGLDDQCYDFPDNRKFCTNDDHSLKFHINGEKIESIADYIITNKDRILISYGSEDAEIIADYINELDSQEIMS
;
A
#
# COMPACT_ATOMS: atom_id res chain seq x y z
N MET A 1 7.96 -1.43 -25.09
CA MET A 1 7.69 -0.50 -23.96
C MET A 1 8.88 0.37 -23.56
N LYS A 2 10.14 -0.11 -23.60
CA LYS A 2 11.33 0.70 -23.22
C LYS A 2 11.57 1.93 -24.12
N SER A 3 11.25 1.85 -25.41
CA SER A 3 11.51 2.94 -26.38
C SER A 3 10.55 4.14 -26.24
N VAL A 4 9.36 3.94 -25.68
CA VAL A 4 8.34 5.01 -25.53
C VAL A 4 8.66 5.89 -24.32
N LEU A 5 9.24 5.32 -23.26
CA LEU A 5 9.65 6.05 -22.06
C LEU A 5 10.84 7.00 -22.35
N VAL A 6 11.76 6.58 -23.22
CA VAL A 6 12.96 7.37 -23.60
C VAL A 6 12.60 8.57 -24.47
N LEU A 7 11.62 8.46 -25.37
CA LEU A 7 11.13 9.60 -26.16
C LEU A 7 10.36 10.64 -25.33
N ALA A 8 9.62 10.19 -24.30
CA ALA A 8 8.95 11.08 -23.36
C ALA A 8 9.94 11.81 -22.42
N LEU A 9 11.12 11.23 -22.17
CA LEU A 9 12.18 11.85 -21.36
C LEU A 9 12.98 12.90 -22.14
N LEU A 10 13.21 12.69 -23.43
CA LEU A 10 13.80 13.71 -24.31
C LEU A 10 12.88 14.93 -24.45
N SER A 11 11.55 14.77 -24.48
CA SER A 11 10.63 15.91 -24.58
C SER A 11 10.62 16.80 -23.33
N VAL A 12 10.89 16.26 -22.13
CA VAL A 12 11.05 17.05 -20.90
C VAL A 12 12.28 17.93 -20.97
N VAL A 13 13.42 17.43 -21.48
CA VAL A 13 14.62 18.24 -21.70
C VAL A 13 14.39 19.37 -22.71
N PHE A 14 13.46 19.20 -23.66
CA PHE A 14 13.12 20.21 -24.66
C PHE A 14 12.00 21.20 -24.27
N THR A 15 11.25 20.96 -23.18
CA THR A 15 10.07 21.79 -22.81
C THR A 15 10.27 22.74 -21.64
N VAL A 16 11.34 22.61 -20.86
CA VAL A 16 11.64 23.57 -19.79
C VAL A 16 12.42 24.77 -20.37
N GLY A 17 11.78 25.93 -20.44
CA GLY A 17 12.44 27.17 -20.85
C GLY A 17 13.62 27.54 -19.93
N PHE A 18 14.56 28.32 -20.50
CA PHE A 18 15.86 28.81 -19.98
C PHE A 18 16.07 28.92 -18.45
N VAL A 19 15.06 29.36 -17.70
CA VAL A 19 15.16 29.56 -16.24
C VAL A 19 15.20 28.22 -15.50
N GLY A 20 14.50 27.20 -15.99
CA GLY A 20 14.40 25.91 -15.33
C GLY A 20 15.66 25.04 -15.46
N TYR A 21 16.55 25.29 -16.43
CA TYR A 21 17.76 24.48 -16.61
C TYR A 21 18.86 24.84 -15.61
N ALA A 22 19.10 26.12 -15.36
CA ALA A 22 20.08 26.57 -14.36
C ALA A 22 19.62 26.22 -12.93
N GLU A 23 18.32 26.37 -12.65
CA GLU A 23 17.73 25.97 -11.37
C GLU A 23 17.77 24.45 -11.17
N ALA A 24 17.48 23.66 -12.22
CA ALA A 24 17.63 22.21 -12.17
C ALA A 24 19.09 21.79 -11.97
N TYR A 25 20.05 22.45 -12.63
CA TYR A 25 21.47 22.15 -12.47
C TYR A 25 21.99 22.48 -11.06
N GLU A 26 21.71 23.69 -10.54
CA GLU A 26 22.05 24.03 -9.15
C GLU A 26 21.38 23.10 -8.14
N TRP A 27 20.14 22.70 -8.39
CA TRP A 27 19.42 21.75 -7.56
C TRP A 27 20.08 20.37 -7.60
N THR A 28 20.55 19.88 -8.75
CA THR A 28 21.26 18.60 -8.85
C THR A 28 22.61 18.62 -8.12
N LEU A 29 23.32 19.75 -8.11
CA LEU A 29 24.55 19.91 -7.33
C LEU A 29 24.27 19.88 -5.82
N LYS A 30 23.09 20.33 -5.40
CA LYS A 30 22.64 20.34 -4.00
C LYS A 30 22.03 19.01 -3.53
N ASN A 31 21.70 18.07 -4.43
CA ASN A 31 21.03 16.79 -4.12
C ASN A 31 21.64 15.60 -4.90
N PRO A 32 22.96 15.33 -4.80
CA PRO A 32 23.65 14.31 -5.60
C PRO A 32 23.18 12.87 -5.34
N GLU A 33 22.57 12.60 -4.19
CA GLU A 33 22.01 11.30 -3.80
C GLU A 33 20.71 10.92 -4.55
N ARG A 34 20.09 11.88 -5.25
CA ARG A 34 18.80 11.71 -5.95
C ARG A 34 18.95 11.48 -7.46
N ILE A 35 20.15 11.11 -7.89
CA ILE A 35 20.52 11.05 -9.31
C ILE A 35 20.95 9.63 -9.67
N HIS A 36 20.23 9.02 -10.61
CA HIS A 36 20.66 7.75 -11.20
C HIS A 36 21.50 7.99 -12.46
N TRP A 37 22.57 7.21 -12.61
CA TRP A 37 23.37 7.16 -13.83
C TRP A 37 22.76 6.16 -14.80
N ILE A 38 22.32 6.63 -15.96
CA ILE A 38 21.89 5.74 -17.04
C ILE A 38 23.00 5.64 -18.09
N ASN A 39 23.46 4.41 -18.34
CA ASN A 39 24.30 4.11 -19.49
C ASN A 39 23.48 4.20 -20.77
N LEU A 40 23.77 5.18 -21.60
CA LEU A 40 23.23 5.22 -22.95
C LEU A 40 23.90 4.14 -23.81
N ASN A 41 23.14 3.54 -24.72
CA ASN A 41 23.73 2.74 -25.80
C ASN A 41 24.35 3.68 -26.86
N GLU A 42 25.22 3.14 -27.72
CA GLU A 42 26.00 3.94 -28.68
C GLU A 42 25.12 4.84 -29.58
N GLU A 43 23.94 4.36 -29.97
CA GLU A 43 23.00 5.10 -30.80
C GLU A 43 22.43 6.33 -30.05
N LEU A 44 22.05 6.16 -28.78
CA LEU A 44 21.49 7.25 -27.97
C LEU A 44 22.56 8.24 -27.48
N VAL A 45 23.81 7.80 -27.30
CA VAL A 45 24.95 8.69 -27.02
C VAL A 45 25.09 9.74 -28.13
N SER A 46 25.00 9.32 -29.39
CA SER A 46 25.13 10.23 -30.53
C SER A 46 24.04 11.30 -30.57
N VAL A 47 22.79 10.92 -30.24
CA VAL A 47 21.63 11.82 -30.21
C VAL A 47 21.74 12.82 -29.06
N TYR A 48 22.20 12.36 -27.89
CA TYR A 48 22.45 13.21 -26.73
C TYR A 48 23.57 14.22 -27.00
N GLN A 49 24.72 13.77 -27.49
CA GLN A 49 25.86 14.65 -27.84
C GLN A 49 25.46 15.70 -28.89
N THR A 50 24.71 15.32 -29.92
CA THR A 50 24.20 16.25 -30.94
C THR A 50 23.23 17.30 -30.35
N SER A 51 22.54 16.96 -29.26
CA SER A 51 21.63 17.89 -28.56
C SER A 51 22.42 18.86 -27.68
N VAL A 52 23.43 18.39 -26.96
CA VAL A 52 24.37 19.21 -26.18
C VAL A 52 25.13 20.20 -27.09
N ASP A 53 25.59 19.75 -28.25
CA ASP A 53 26.24 20.60 -29.26
C ASP A 53 25.33 21.72 -29.75
N ARG A 54 24.08 21.39 -30.09
CA ARG A 54 23.09 22.40 -30.52
C ARG A 54 22.73 23.40 -29.41
N MET A 55 22.80 22.99 -28.15
CA MET A 55 22.61 23.89 -27.01
C MET A 55 23.79 24.86 -26.88
N PHE A 56 25.03 24.37 -27.01
CA PHE A 56 26.23 25.21 -26.98
C PHE A 56 26.28 26.21 -28.15
N GLU A 57 26.03 25.75 -29.38
CA GLU A 57 26.03 26.60 -30.59
C GLU A 57 24.96 27.71 -30.55
N ARG A 58 23.83 27.45 -29.88
CA ARG A 58 22.76 28.44 -29.68
C ARG A 58 22.98 29.34 -28.47
N GLY A 59 24.12 29.21 -27.80
CA GLY A 59 24.48 30.03 -26.63
C GLY A 59 23.72 29.65 -25.35
N TYR A 60 23.13 28.44 -25.29
CA TYR A 60 22.37 27.95 -24.14
C TYR A 60 23.25 27.29 -23.08
N LEU A 61 24.44 26.81 -23.47
CA LEU A 61 25.52 26.42 -22.55
C LEU A 61 26.64 27.47 -22.68
N ILE A 62 26.74 28.35 -21.69
CA ILE A 62 27.63 29.52 -21.73
C ILE A 62 28.99 29.19 -21.11
N ASP A 63 29.05 28.16 -20.27
CA ASP A 63 30.25 27.66 -19.65
C ASP A 63 30.86 26.53 -20.50
N HIS A 64 32.05 26.80 -21.04
CA HIS A 64 32.77 25.90 -21.95
C HIS A 64 33.30 24.65 -21.23
N GLU A 65 33.65 24.73 -19.94
CA GLU A 65 34.09 23.56 -19.17
C GLU A 65 32.89 22.62 -18.92
N LEU A 66 31.74 23.17 -18.55
CA LEU A 66 30.52 22.41 -18.34
C LEU A 66 30.03 21.73 -19.62
N TYR A 67 30.13 22.42 -20.76
CA TYR A 67 29.85 21.85 -22.07
C TYR A 67 30.72 20.63 -22.36
N LEU A 68 32.04 20.73 -22.13
CA LEU A 68 32.97 19.64 -22.36
C LEU A 68 32.73 18.46 -21.40
N GLU A 69 32.37 18.73 -20.15
CA GLU A 69 32.00 17.69 -19.19
C GLU A 69 30.76 16.92 -19.66
N GLN A 70 29.69 17.62 -20.04
CA GLN A 70 28.45 16.97 -20.47
C GLN A 70 28.58 16.25 -21.81
N LYS A 71 29.35 16.79 -22.76
CA LYS A 71 29.58 16.17 -24.07
C LYS A 71 30.36 14.85 -23.98
N ASN A 72 31.30 14.79 -23.04
CA ASN A 72 32.19 13.63 -22.86
C ASN A 72 31.68 12.63 -21.82
N ASN A 73 30.57 12.92 -21.12
CA ASN A 73 29.99 12.02 -20.13
C ASN A 73 28.96 11.06 -20.79
N PRO A 74 29.21 9.74 -20.81
CA PRO A 74 28.27 8.77 -21.38
C PRO A 74 27.05 8.50 -20.49
N HIS A 75 26.98 9.13 -19.31
CA HIS A 75 25.92 8.93 -18.34
C HIS A 75 25.06 10.19 -18.20
N ILE A 76 23.74 10.03 -18.39
CA ILE A 76 22.77 11.11 -18.15
C ILE A 76 22.31 11.05 -16.70
N ARG A 77 22.23 12.23 -16.05
CA ARG A 77 21.58 12.42 -14.74
C ARG A 77 20.06 12.55 -14.96
N ILE A 78 19.27 11.59 -14.49
CA ILE A 78 17.79 11.65 -14.57
C ILE A 78 17.18 11.80 -13.18
N PHE A 79 16.18 12.68 -13.08
CA PHE A 79 15.32 12.84 -11.90
C PHE A 79 14.26 11.73 -11.88
N ASP A 80 14.16 11.00 -10.77
CA ASP A 80 13.14 9.96 -10.60
C ASP A 80 11.81 10.58 -10.10
N PRO A 81 10.74 10.60 -10.92
CA PRO A 81 9.46 11.20 -10.55
C PRO A 81 8.66 10.38 -9.51
N THR A 82 9.15 9.21 -9.07
CA THR A 82 8.49 8.37 -8.07
C THR A 82 8.71 8.86 -6.63
N PHE A 83 9.73 9.69 -6.40
CA PHE A 83 9.98 10.32 -5.10
C PHE A 83 9.00 11.49 -4.89
N LYS A 84 8.12 11.35 -3.89
CA LYS A 84 7.20 12.41 -3.46
C LYS A 84 7.47 12.81 -2.02
N LYS A 85 7.07 14.02 -1.67
CA LYS A 85 7.08 14.53 -0.30
C LYS A 85 5.88 13.92 0.44
N ILE A 86 6.12 13.14 1.48
CA ILE A 86 5.06 12.39 2.20
C ILE A 86 5.18 12.68 3.69
N PRO A 87 4.08 13.06 4.37
CA PRO A 87 4.04 13.14 5.83
C PRO A 87 4.01 11.72 6.43
N LEU A 88 4.84 11.45 7.43
CA LEU A 88 4.91 10.15 8.12
C LEU A 88 4.14 10.19 9.44
N THR A 89 3.59 9.06 9.86
CA THR A 89 3.15 8.86 11.25
C THR A 89 4.34 8.61 12.17
N GLU A 90 4.16 8.77 13.48
CA GLU A 90 5.20 8.46 14.49
C GLU A 90 5.73 7.03 14.35
N ALA A 91 4.84 6.06 14.14
CA ALA A 91 5.20 4.66 13.97
C ALA A 91 6.05 4.44 12.70
N GLN A 92 5.68 5.09 11.60
CA GLN A 92 6.42 5.02 10.33
C GLN A 92 7.79 5.68 10.44
N ALA A 93 7.88 6.83 11.11
CA ALA A 93 9.14 7.52 11.37
C ALA A 93 10.07 6.65 12.23
N GLN A 94 9.54 6.00 13.26
CA GLN A 94 10.32 5.15 14.16
C GLN A 94 10.87 3.90 13.46
N LEU A 95 10.07 3.27 12.59
CA LEU A 95 10.50 2.10 11.79
C LEU A 95 11.61 2.47 10.80
N LEU A 96 11.48 3.64 10.17
CA LEU A 96 12.47 4.18 9.22
C LEU A 96 13.65 4.89 9.90
N GLN A 97 13.69 4.89 11.25
CA GLN A 97 14.71 5.59 12.05
C GLN A 97 14.82 7.09 11.72
N VAL A 98 13.70 7.70 11.33
CA VAL A 98 13.60 9.13 11.06
C VAL A 98 13.40 9.85 12.40
N PRO A 99 14.27 10.84 12.73
CA PRO A 99 14.29 11.43 14.07
C PRO A 99 13.07 12.28 14.42
N ASN A 100 12.22 12.65 13.45
CA ASN A 100 11.05 13.48 13.69
C ASN A 100 9.91 13.15 12.69
N PRO A 101 8.69 12.78 13.16
CA PRO A 101 7.59 12.35 12.29
C PRO A 101 6.93 13.50 11.50
N HIS A 102 7.10 14.74 11.96
CA HIS A 102 6.55 15.92 11.31
C HIS A 102 7.45 16.51 10.21
N ASP A 103 8.67 15.99 10.06
CA ASP A 103 9.57 16.43 9.01
C ASP A 103 9.23 15.65 7.73
N GLU A 104 8.62 16.35 6.79
CA GLU A 104 8.28 15.84 5.46
C GLU A 104 9.55 15.31 4.75
N ILE A 105 9.67 13.99 4.61
CA ILE A 105 10.81 13.37 3.92
C ILE A 105 10.52 13.14 2.43
N TRP A 106 11.60 13.11 1.65
CA TRP A 106 11.57 12.63 0.27
C TRP A 106 11.93 11.15 0.29
N ALA A 107 10.93 10.29 0.19
CA ALA A 107 11.12 8.85 0.17
C ALA A 107 10.60 8.27 -1.15
N ASP A 108 11.23 7.18 -1.58
CA ASP A 108 10.61 6.28 -2.53
C ASP A 108 9.32 5.76 -1.89
N ASN A 109 8.18 6.00 -2.54
CA ASN A 109 6.86 5.60 -2.06
C ASN A 109 6.72 4.05 -1.94
N SER A 110 7.68 3.28 -2.47
CA SER A 110 7.80 1.83 -2.26
C SER A 110 8.44 1.46 -0.92
N GLN A 111 9.19 2.36 -0.29
CA GLN A 111 9.92 2.14 0.97
C GLN A 111 9.26 2.80 2.19
N VAL A 112 8.24 3.65 1.98
CA VAL A 112 7.42 4.16 3.07
C VAL A 112 6.52 3.01 3.55
N PRO A 113 6.61 2.61 4.84
CA PRO A 113 5.70 1.62 5.39
C PRO A 113 4.29 2.21 5.31
N ARG A 114 3.43 1.61 4.49
CA ARG A 114 2.03 2.01 4.38
C ARG A 114 1.29 1.50 5.59
N ASP A 115 0.28 2.21 6.05
CA ASP A 115 -0.65 1.67 7.04
C ASP A 115 -1.75 0.91 6.28
N PRO A 116 -2.08 -0.34 6.65
CA PRO A 116 -1.41 -1.15 7.66
C PRO A 116 -0.02 -1.60 7.22
N LEU A 117 0.91 -1.67 8.18
CA LEU A 117 2.32 -1.98 7.94
C LEU A 117 2.50 -3.17 6.99
N GLY A 118 3.08 -2.90 5.82
CA GLY A 118 3.35 -3.91 4.79
C GLY A 118 2.29 -4.02 3.68
N ALA A 119 1.17 -3.29 3.77
CA ALA A 119 0.15 -3.27 2.73
C ALA A 119 0.68 -2.77 1.37
N GLY A 120 0.07 -3.28 0.30
CA GLY A 120 0.26 -2.86 -1.08
C GLY A 120 -0.23 -1.44 -1.36
N VAL A 121 -0.33 -1.04 -2.64
CA VAL A 121 -0.78 0.32 -2.97
C VAL A 121 -2.29 0.37 -2.75
N LEU A 122 -2.75 1.38 -2.01
CA LEU A 122 -4.18 1.62 -1.86
C LEU A 122 -4.84 1.87 -3.23
N GLY A 123 -5.92 1.14 -3.52
CA GLY A 123 -6.65 1.13 -4.79
C GLY A 123 -6.04 0.25 -5.87
N GLU A 124 -4.94 -0.46 -5.61
CA GLU A 124 -4.31 -1.37 -6.60
C GLU A 124 -5.17 -2.60 -6.86
N VAL A 125 -5.85 -3.08 -5.83
CA VAL A 125 -6.80 -4.17 -5.91
C VAL A 125 -8.16 -3.73 -5.40
N HIS A 126 -9.18 -4.47 -5.79
CA HIS A 126 -10.53 -4.37 -5.24
C HIS A 126 -11.05 -5.79 -5.11
N GLU A 127 -10.89 -6.36 -3.92
CA GLU A 127 -11.25 -7.74 -3.60
C GLU A 127 -12.34 -7.77 -2.53
N HIS A 128 -13.07 -8.87 -2.51
CA HIS A 128 -14.21 -9.06 -1.61
C HIS A 128 -14.10 -10.41 -0.92
N ALA A 129 -14.43 -10.48 0.36
CA ALA A 129 -14.50 -11.73 1.11
C ALA A 129 -15.77 -11.76 1.97
N SER A 130 -16.28 -12.95 2.25
CA SER A 130 -17.44 -13.12 3.10
C SER A 130 -17.05 -13.44 4.53
N ILE A 131 -17.77 -12.87 5.49
CA ILE A 131 -17.57 -13.15 6.91
C ILE A 131 -18.89 -13.49 7.59
N LEU A 132 -18.82 -14.44 8.53
CA LEU A 132 -19.86 -14.76 9.48
C LEU A 132 -19.26 -14.82 10.87
N VAL A 133 -19.81 -14.04 11.79
CA VAL A 133 -19.40 -14.07 13.20
C VAL A 133 -20.59 -14.49 14.06
N LYS A 134 -20.43 -15.57 14.83
CA LYS A 134 -21.45 -16.13 15.73
C LYS A 134 -20.96 -16.05 17.17
N ILE A 135 -21.76 -15.44 18.06
CA ILE A 135 -21.46 -15.36 19.49
C ILE A 135 -22.63 -15.98 20.23
N PHE A 136 -22.41 -17.11 20.90
CA PHE A 136 -23.48 -17.94 21.48
C PHE A 136 -24.59 -18.28 20.47
N GLY A 137 -24.20 -18.48 19.21
CA GLY A 137 -25.08 -18.75 18.08
C GLY A 137 -25.80 -17.54 17.46
N ASP A 138 -25.73 -16.36 18.08
CA ASP A 138 -26.27 -15.14 17.50
C ASP A 138 -25.30 -14.55 16.47
N LYS A 139 -25.82 -14.18 15.29
CA LYS A 139 -25.03 -13.49 14.26
C LYS A 139 -24.70 -12.08 14.71
N PHE A 140 -23.43 -11.73 14.66
CA PHE A 140 -22.98 -10.37 14.90
C PHE A 140 -23.25 -9.49 13.67
N ASP A 141 -23.81 -8.31 13.91
CA ASP A 141 -24.30 -7.42 12.85
C ASP A 141 -23.31 -6.29 12.52
N PHE A 142 -22.53 -6.47 11.44
CA PHE A 142 -21.64 -5.44 10.91
C PHE A 142 -22.33 -4.40 10.00
N SER A 143 -23.63 -4.56 9.69
CA SER A 143 -24.36 -3.59 8.83
C SER A 143 -24.57 -2.22 9.49
N ARG A 144 -24.40 -2.17 10.82
CA ARG A 144 -24.55 -0.95 11.63
C ARG A 144 -23.52 0.10 11.25
N SER A 145 -23.91 1.37 11.28
CA SER A 145 -23.06 2.53 10.94
C SER A 145 -21.74 2.60 11.71
N ASP A 146 -21.68 1.96 12.87
CA ASP A 146 -20.50 1.93 13.74
C ASP A 146 -19.36 1.07 13.15
N TYR A 147 -19.64 0.24 12.14
CA TYR A 147 -18.66 -0.65 11.50
C TYR A 147 -18.40 -0.33 10.01
N GLN A 148 -19.17 0.59 9.44
CA GLN A 148 -19.18 0.87 8.00
C GLN A 148 -18.13 1.94 7.66
N VAL A 149 -17.35 1.71 6.60
CA VAL A 149 -16.36 2.62 5.97
C VAL A 149 -15.42 3.26 7.01
N LYS A 150 -14.89 2.44 7.93
CA LYS A 150 -13.98 2.92 8.99
C LYS A 150 -12.53 3.04 8.56
N ASN A 151 -12.14 2.35 7.50
CA ASN A 151 -10.78 2.39 7.00
C ASN A 151 -10.75 2.21 5.48
N PRO A 152 -9.97 2.99 4.72
CA PRO A 152 -10.01 2.90 3.26
C PRO A 152 -9.29 1.68 2.67
N TRP A 153 -8.46 0.95 3.43
CA TRP A 153 -7.80 -0.27 2.96
C TRP A 153 -8.69 -1.50 3.07
N ILE A 154 -9.50 -1.59 4.12
CA ILE A 154 -10.36 -2.72 4.39
C ILE A 154 -11.57 -2.28 5.22
N HIS A 155 -12.79 -2.57 4.77
CA HIS A 155 -14.00 -2.12 5.46
C HIS A 155 -15.26 -2.91 5.08
N PHE A 156 -16.33 -2.68 5.83
CA PHE A 156 -17.71 -2.99 5.42
C PHE A 156 -18.37 -1.76 4.80
N GLU A 157 -19.27 -1.93 3.83
CA GLU A 157 -19.99 -0.81 3.20
C GLU A 157 -21.41 -1.19 2.76
N GLY A 158 -22.19 -0.19 2.33
CA GLY A 158 -23.51 -0.42 1.75
C GLY A 158 -24.60 -0.89 2.72
N ARG A 159 -24.34 -0.91 4.03
CA ARG A 159 -25.13 -1.64 5.04
C ARG A 159 -25.10 -3.14 4.81
N ASP A 160 -24.13 -3.63 4.07
CA ASP A 160 -23.76 -5.04 4.07
C ASP A 160 -22.81 -5.28 5.25
N GLY A 161 -23.16 -6.28 6.06
CA GLY A 161 -22.33 -6.74 7.17
C GLY A 161 -21.64 -8.07 6.88
N ASP A 162 -21.90 -8.65 5.72
CA ASP A 162 -21.47 -10.01 5.36
C ASP A 162 -20.29 -9.98 4.38
N THR A 163 -20.06 -8.86 3.70
CA THR A 163 -18.94 -8.66 2.78
C THR A 163 -17.89 -7.68 3.32
N ILE A 164 -16.64 -8.13 3.33
CA ILE A 164 -15.45 -7.32 3.56
C ILE A 164 -14.94 -6.83 2.21
N HIS A 165 -14.75 -5.51 2.06
CA HIS A 165 -14.13 -4.87 0.91
C HIS A 165 -12.65 -4.61 1.21
N ILE A 166 -11.77 -4.96 0.27
CA ILE A 166 -10.32 -4.85 0.41
C ILE A 166 -9.77 -4.07 -0.78
N HIS A 167 -9.07 -2.97 -0.51
CA HIS A 167 -8.55 -2.06 -1.52
C HIS A 167 -7.02 -2.07 -1.65
N ALA A 168 -6.33 -3.00 -0.98
CA ALA A 168 -4.88 -3.16 -1.12
C ALA A 168 -4.46 -4.62 -0.87
N THR A 169 -3.34 -5.04 -1.47
CA THR A 169 -2.73 -6.34 -1.16
C THR A 169 -2.10 -6.34 0.24
N ASN A 170 -1.86 -7.53 0.80
CA ASN A 170 -1.17 -7.72 2.08
C ASN A 170 -1.85 -6.99 3.27
N VAL A 171 -3.18 -6.85 3.24
CA VAL A 171 -3.96 -6.33 4.36
C VAL A 171 -4.40 -7.50 5.24
N LYS A 172 -3.98 -7.47 6.50
CA LYS A 172 -4.30 -8.51 7.48
C LYS A 172 -5.71 -8.35 8.02
N LEU A 173 -6.41 -9.45 8.27
CA LEU A 173 -7.77 -9.44 8.82
C LEU A 173 -7.84 -8.80 10.21
N GLY A 174 -6.82 -8.95 11.05
CA GLY A 174 -6.74 -8.25 12.35
C GLY A 174 -6.78 -6.72 12.22
N PHE A 175 -6.33 -6.16 11.09
CA PHE A 175 -6.41 -4.72 10.85
C PHE A 175 -7.85 -4.24 10.64
N LEU A 176 -8.71 -5.05 10.01
CA LEU A 176 -10.14 -4.75 9.91
C LEU A 176 -10.76 -4.59 11.29
N PHE A 177 -10.58 -5.57 12.17
CA PHE A 177 -11.14 -5.53 13.53
C PHE A 177 -10.59 -4.35 14.35
N ASN A 178 -9.27 -4.12 14.31
CA ASN A 178 -8.66 -2.97 14.97
C ASN A 178 -9.24 -1.65 14.46
N SER A 179 -9.51 -1.51 13.16
CA SER A 179 -10.07 -0.29 12.58
C SER A 179 -11.49 0.03 13.05
N ILE A 180 -12.23 -0.97 13.50
CA ILE A 180 -13.57 -0.85 14.06
C ILE A 180 -13.59 -0.96 15.59
N GLY A 181 -12.41 -0.89 16.23
CA GLY A 181 -12.26 -0.90 17.68
C GLY A 181 -12.47 -2.27 18.34
N ILE A 182 -12.47 -3.35 17.57
CA ILE A 182 -12.62 -4.71 18.07
C ILE A 182 -11.24 -5.35 18.18
N GLY A 183 -10.88 -5.80 19.38
CA GLY A 183 -9.66 -6.58 19.61
C GLY A 183 -9.89 -8.04 19.25
N LEU A 184 -8.92 -8.65 18.58
CA LEU A 184 -8.97 -10.06 18.22
C LEU A 184 -7.57 -10.70 18.31
N ASP A 185 -7.46 -11.77 19.09
CA ASP A 185 -6.31 -12.67 19.12
C ASP A 185 -6.79 -14.14 19.01
N ASP A 186 -5.90 -15.11 19.22
CA ASP A 186 -6.21 -16.53 19.12
C ASP A 186 -7.11 -17.04 20.28
N GLN A 187 -7.25 -16.27 21.35
CA GLN A 187 -8.01 -16.65 22.54
C GLN A 187 -9.24 -15.78 22.79
N CYS A 188 -9.21 -14.51 22.40
CA CYS A 188 -10.14 -13.49 22.87
C CYS A 188 -10.67 -12.60 21.75
N TYR A 189 -11.97 -12.32 21.82
CA TYR A 189 -12.67 -11.32 21.01
C TYR A 189 -13.22 -10.22 21.92
N ASP A 190 -12.69 -9.00 21.77
CA ASP A 190 -12.81 -7.89 22.72
C ASP A 190 -13.52 -6.69 22.09
N PHE A 191 -14.60 -6.21 22.72
CA PHE A 191 -15.45 -5.15 22.18
C PHE A 191 -15.27 -3.82 22.92
N PRO A 192 -15.51 -2.68 22.25
CA PRO A 192 -15.42 -1.34 22.87
C PRO A 192 -16.31 -1.14 24.11
N ASP A 193 -17.37 -1.92 24.26
CA ASP A 193 -18.32 -1.85 25.38
C ASP A 193 -17.91 -2.72 26.59
N ASN A 194 -16.67 -3.23 26.59
CA ASN A 194 -16.09 -4.14 27.59
C ASN A 194 -16.65 -5.56 27.58
N ARG A 195 -17.46 -5.94 26.58
CA ARG A 195 -17.76 -7.35 26.36
C ARG A 195 -16.52 -8.04 25.83
N LYS A 196 -16.17 -9.17 26.44
CA LYS A 196 -15.02 -9.97 26.04
C LYS A 196 -15.39 -11.44 26.02
N PHE A 197 -15.05 -12.09 24.92
CA PHE A 197 -15.35 -13.50 24.66
C PHE A 197 -14.02 -14.25 24.51
N CYS A 198 -13.54 -14.79 25.63
CA CYS A 198 -12.26 -15.50 25.69
C CYS A 198 -12.48 -17.00 25.91
N THR A 199 -11.72 -17.83 25.18
CA THR A 199 -11.70 -19.28 25.37
C THR A 199 -11.43 -19.63 26.84
N ASN A 200 -12.22 -20.57 27.35
CA ASN A 200 -12.18 -21.09 28.71
C ASN A 200 -12.69 -22.55 28.72
N ASP A 201 -12.99 -23.08 29.91
CA ASP A 201 -13.41 -24.48 30.08
C ASP A 201 -14.78 -24.79 29.45
N ASP A 202 -15.68 -23.81 29.36
CA ASP A 202 -17.06 -23.99 28.90
C ASP A 202 -17.27 -23.53 27.45
N HIS A 203 -16.46 -22.57 26.98
CA HIS A 203 -16.62 -21.91 25.69
C HIS A 203 -15.29 -21.70 24.98
N SER A 204 -15.30 -21.75 23.66
CA SER A 204 -14.10 -21.59 22.83
C SER A 204 -14.35 -20.65 21.67
N LEU A 205 -13.36 -19.79 21.41
CA LEU A 205 -13.24 -19.03 20.18
C LEU A 205 -12.63 -19.94 19.10
N LYS A 206 -13.30 -20.03 17.95
CA LYS A 206 -12.91 -20.90 16.84
C LYS A 206 -12.90 -20.10 15.54
N PHE A 207 -11.96 -20.45 14.66
CA PHE A 207 -11.77 -19.80 13.38
C PHE A 207 -11.79 -20.83 12.25
N HIS A 208 -12.48 -20.50 11.16
CA HIS A 208 -12.40 -21.28 9.92
C HIS A 208 -12.24 -20.36 8.72
N ILE A 209 -11.39 -20.77 7.77
CA ILE A 209 -11.21 -20.13 6.47
C ILE A 209 -11.54 -21.17 5.41
N ASN A 210 -12.51 -20.89 4.55
CA ASN A 210 -12.95 -21.78 3.48
C ASN A 210 -13.31 -23.20 4.01
N GLY A 211 -13.93 -23.25 5.20
CA GLY A 211 -14.31 -24.47 5.90
C GLY A 211 -13.19 -25.14 6.70
N GLU A 212 -11.94 -24.74 6.53
CA GLU A 212 -10.80 -25.31 7.26
C GLU A 212 -10.56 -24.59 8.58
N LYS A 213 -10.47 -25.35 9.68
CA LYS A 213 -10.18 -24.81 11.02
C LYS A 213 -8.74 -24.31 11.08
N ILE A 214 -8.54 -23.11 11.62
CA ILE A 214 -7.21 -22.54 11.89
C ILE A 214 -7.09 -22.04 13.34
N GLU A 215 -5.86 -21.84 13.80
CA GLU A 215 -5.56 -21.46 15.19
C GLU A 215 -5.77 -19.97 15.45
N SER A 216 -5.47 -19.12 14.47
CA SER A 216 -5.61 -17.67 14.58
C SER A 216 -5.83 -17.04 13.21
N ILE A 217 -6.55 -15.93 13.18
CA ILE A 217 -6.83 -15.17 11.95
C ILE A 217 -6.23 -13.76 11.96
N ALA A 218 -5.64 -13.31 13.07
CA ALA A 218 -5.22 -11.91 13.23
C ALA A 218 -4.21 -11.48 12.16
N ASP A 219 -3.28 -12.37 11.81
CA ASP A 219 -2.27 -12.16 10.78
C ASP A 219 -2.65 -12.73 9.41
N TYR A 220 -3.85 -13.28 9.26
CA TYR A 220 -4.32 -13.85 7.99
C TYR A 220 -4.49 -12.75 6.94
N ILE A 221 -3.91 -12.94 5.75
CA ILE A 221 -4.06 -12.05 4.60
C ILE A 221 -5.23 -12.57 3.78
N ILE A 222 -6.29 -11.76 3.68
CA ILE A 222 -7.50 -12.14 2.98
C ILE A 222 -7.22 -12.21 1.47
N THR A 223 -7.80 -13.21 0.82
CA THR A 223 -7.82 -13.34 -0.63
C THR A 223 -9.25 -13.23 -1.16
N ASN A 224 -9.38 -12.79 -2.41
CA ASN A 224 -10.67 -12.67 -3.06
C ASN A 224 -11.52 -13.95 -2.94
N LYS A 225 -12.76 -13.77 -2.48
CA LYS A 225 -13.79 -14.78 -2.22
C LYS A 225 -13.57 -15.71 -1.04
N ASP A 226 -12.63 -15.40 -0.15
CA ASP A 226 -12.50 -16.13 1.11
C ASP A 226 -13.81 -16.13 1.89
N ARG A 227 -14.07 -17.26 2.55
CA ARG A 227 -15.19 -17.48 3.46
C ARG A 227 -14.64 -17.59 4.88
N ILE A 228 -14.94 -16.62 5.72
CA ILE A 228 -14.38 -16.49 7.07
C ILE A 228 -15.47 -16.74 8.12
N LEU A 229 -15.30 -17.77 8.95
CA LEU A 229 -16.14 -18.02 10.12
C LEU A 229 -15.37 -17.73 11.39
N ILE A 230 -15.95 -16.90 12.26
CA ILE A 230 -15.54 -16.74 13.66
C ILE A 230 -16.71 -17.16 14.54
N SER A 231 -16.50 -18.11 15.45
CA SER A 231 -17.55 -18.54 16.37
C SER A 231 -17.04 -18.56 17.80
N TYR A 232 -17.85 -18.09 18.74
CA TYR A 232 -17.59 -18.22 20.17
C TYR A 232 -18.77 -18.88 20.89
N GLY A 233 -18.48 -20.00 21.56
CA GLY A 233 -19.47 -20.74 22.33
C GLY A 233 -19.06 -22.19 22.58
N SER A 234 -20.06 -23.03 22.89
CA SER A 234 -19.90 -24.47 23.13
C SER A 234 -20.31 -25.32 21.93
N GLU A 235 -20.22 -24.77 20.71
CA GLU A 235 -20.65 -25.45 19.48
C GLU A 235 -19.82 -26.70 19.22
N ASP A 236 -20.49 -27.78 18.87
CA ASP A 236 -19.88 -29.00 18.38
C ASP A 236 -19.66 -28.95 16.85
N ALA A 237 -19.13 -30.04 16.29
CA ALA A 237 -18.82 -30.12 14.86
C ALA A 237 -20.06 -30.02 13.96
N GLU A 238 -21.25 -30.43 14.43
CA GLU A 238 -22.48 -30.38 13.65
C GLU A 238 -22.95 -28.93 13.52
N ILE A 239 -22.98 -28.20 14.65
CA ILE A 239 -23.33 -26.77 14.64
C ILE A 239 -22.34 -25.95 13.83
N ILE A 240 -21.04 -26.25 13.91
CA ILE A 240 -20.03 -25.57 13.10
C ILE A 240 -20.23 -25.83 11.60
N ALA A 241 -20.60 -27.05 11.21
CA ALA A 241 -20.91 -27.37 9.82
C ALA A 241 -22.13 -26.56 9.31
N ASP A 242 -23.14 -26.36 10.14
CA ASP A 242 -24.30 -25.50 9.81
C ASP A 242 -23.88 -24.05 9.60
N TYR A 243 -22.98 -23.50 10.43
CA TYR A 243 -22.47 -22.15 10.25
C TYR A 243 -21.62 -22.00 8.98
N ILE A 244 -20.84 -23.02 8.62
CA ILE A 244 -20.09 -23.03 7.36
C ILE A 244 -21.06 -23.03 6.17
N ASN A 245 -22.12 -23.85 6.21
CA ASN A 245 -23.15 -23.86 5.17
C ASN A 245 -23.89 -22.51 5.05
N GLU A 246 -24.21 -21.86 6.19
CA GLU A 246 -24.77 -20.51 6.22
C GLU A 246 -23.84 -19.51 5.52
N LEU A 247 -22.56 -19.50 5.92
CA LEU A 247 -21.52 -18.64 5.36
C LEU A 247 -21.33 -18.85 3.84
N ASP A 248 -21.31 -20.10 3.39
CA ASP A 248 -21.14 -20.45 1.97
C ASP A 248 -22.31 -19.98 1.12
N SER A 249 -23.50 -19.87 1.72
CA SER A 249 -24.71 -19.37 1.06
C SER A 249 -24.78 -17.85 0.94
N GLN A 250 -23.95 -17.10 1.69
CA GLN A 250 -23.94 -15.63 1.65
C GLN A 250 -23.50 -15.15 0.25
N GLU A 251 -24.21 -14.18 -0.31
CA GLU A 251 -23.75 -13.47 -1.50
C GLU A 251 -22.57 -12.56 -1.14
N ILE A 252 -21.58 -12.48 -2.02
CA ILE A 252 -20.46 -11.54 -1.88
C ILE A 252 -20.77 -10.34 -2.76
N MET A 253 -21.04 -9.19 -2.14
CA MET A 253 -21.37 -7.96 -2.84
C MET A 253 -20.10 -7.28 -3.35
N SER A 254 -20.07 -6.90 -4.63
CA SER A 254 -18.89 -6.35 -5.31
C SER A 254 -19.01 -4.87 -5.66
#